data_AF-A0A2G6LW63-F1
#
_entry.id   AF-A0A2G6LW63-F1
#
_cell.length_a   1.000
_cell.length_b   1.000
_cell.length_c   1.000
_cell.angle_alpha   90.00
_cell.angle_beta   90.00
_cell.angle_gamma   90.00
#
_symmetry.space_group_name_H-M   'P 1'
#
loop_
_entity.id
_entity.type
_entity.pdbx_description
1 polymer ?
#
loop_
_entity_poly.entity_id
_entity_poly.type
_entity_poly.pdbx_seq_one_letter_code
_entity_poly.pdbx_strand_id
1 'polypeptide(L)'
;MRRTVTVFLCLLFISCTKTTVVESRWVINSNQTRTGCSYTWQQGDYWEFLAWALLDDTDSADALAVTAGYTPETFPSPGTEITIPFSPDLQEAAEKRMRAARLVQLATDLKEENRERCMEHLTEAHQLDPAWSVPVTDITVLLMEEGRTDEALELLAPLSHKTVPAMILAGIDWQNGNTQGALEHLAEALSVERPKPEALAAAGIVWTVTGNTSGAVTAFRRLLEDPDAPAELRVTALQYSLYLERELDSAGRTAN
;
A
#
# COMPACT_ATOMS: atom_id res chain seq x y z
N MET A 1 -25.05 6.36 -10.48
CA MET A 1 -23.79 6.22 -11.24
C MET A 1 -22.77 7.33 -10.94
N ARG A 2 -23.06 8.64 -11.13
CA ARG A 2 -22.07 9.70 -10.83
C ARG A 2 -21.61 9.80 -9.37
N ARG A 3 -22.45 9.44 -8.39
CA ARG A 3 -22.09 9.46 -6.95
C ARG A 3 -21.19 8.30 -6.52
N THR A 4 -21.20 7.17 -7.23
CA THR A 4 -20.39 5.99 -6.90
C THR A 4 -18.94 6.15 -7.36
N VAL A 5 -18.72 6.91 -8.44
CA VAL A 5 -17.39 7.18 -9.02
C VAL A 5 -16.58 8.14 -8.14
N THR A 6 -17.21 9.11 -7.48
CA THR A 6 -16.54 10.07 -6.58
C THR A 6 -16.05 9.44 -5.27
N VAL A 7 -16.70 8.35 -4.81
CA VAL A 7 -16.28 7.63 -3.59
C VAL A 7 -15.01 6.81 -3.83
N PHE A 8 -14.78 6.35 -5.06
CA PHE A 8 -13.66 5.48 -5.42
C PHE A 8 -12.29 6.17 -5.30
N LEU A 9 -12.21 7.49 -5.53
CA LEU A 9 -10.95 8.25 -5.49
C LEU A 9 -10.62 8.81 -4.09
N CYS A 10 -11.63 9.10 -3.26
CA CYS A 10 -11.44 9.68 -1.93
C CYS A 10 -10.92 8.70 -0.88
N LEU A 11 -10.99 7.39 -1.13
CA LEU A 11 -10.61 6.35 -0.16
C LEU A 11 -9.11 6.01 -0.16
N LEU A 12 -8.31 6.60 -1.05
CA LEU A 12 -6.87 6.30 -1.20
C LEU A 12 -5.94 7.18 -0.33
N PHE A 13 -6.46 8.15 0.43
CA PHE A 13 -5.64 9.17 1.10
C PHE A 13 -6.06 9.45 2.55
N ILE A 14 -6.10 8.44 3.41
CA ILE A 14 -6.33 8.68 4.85
C ILE A 14 -5.29 7.93 5.68
N SER A 15 -4.27 8.66 6.13
CA SER A 15 -3.37 8.28 7.21
C SER A 15 -3.97 8.75 8.54
N CYS A 16 -4.05 7.87 9.54
CA CYS A 16 -3.92 8.32 10.93
C CYS A 16 -3.58 7.22 11.93
N THR A 17 -2.49 7.50 12.63
CA THR A 17 -1.99 7.04 13.92
C THR A 17 -3.01 6.44 14.91
N LYS A 18 -2.67 5.29 15.52
CA LYS A 18 -2.33 5.23 16.96
C LYS A 18 -1.84 3.86 17.44
N THR A 19 -0.83 3.97 18.30
CA THR A 19 -0.03 2.99 19.03
C THR A 19 -0.86 2.05 19.91
N THR A 20 -0.66 0.75 19.75
CA THR A 20 -1.08 -0.27 20.73
C THR A 20 0.18 -0.81 21.42
N VAL A 21 0.38 -0.45 22.68
CA VAL A 21 1.53 -0.91 23.49
C VAL A 21 1.30 -2.37 23.88
N VAL A 22 2.09 -3.27 23.31
CA VAL A 22 2.22 -4.66 23.77
C VAL A 22 3.58 -4.80 24.45
N GLU A 23 3.61 -4.81 25.78
CA GLU A 23 4.81 -5.15 26.53
C GLU A 23 5.13 -6.64 26.33
N SER A 24 6.12 -6.95 25.50
CA SER A 24 6.76 -8.26 25.48
C SER A 24 8.25 -8.13 25.79
N ARG A 25 8.64 -8.66 26.95
CA ARG A 25 10.05 -8.79 27.36
C ARG A 25 10.69 -9.91 26.54
N TRP A 26 11.42 -9.55 25.49
CA TRP A 26 12.31 -10.48 24.79
C TRP A 26 13.71 -10.42 25.40
N VAL A 27 14.23 -11.59 25.78
CA VAL A 27 15.64 -11.77 26.15
C VAL A 27 16.41 -12.08 24.87
N ILE A 28 17.25 -11.15 24.42
CA ILE A 28 18.07 -11.30 23.21
C ILE A 28 19.34 -12.10 23.56
N ASN A 29 19.55 -13.23 22.89
CA ASN A 29 20.81 -13.97 22.92
C ASN A 29 21.80 -13.33 21.93
N SER A 30 22.90 -12.78 22.44
CA SER A 30 23.85 -11.92 21.71
C SER A 30 24.91 -12.66 20.86
N ASN A 31 24.73 -13.94 20.53
CA ASN A 31 25.80 -14.79 20.01
C ASN A 31 25.64 -15.27 18.56
N GLN A 32 24.81 -14.62 17.74
CA GLN A 32 24.87 -14.81 16.29
C GLN A 32 25.60 -13.63 15.67
N THR A 33 26.69 -13.91 14.95
CA THR A 33 27.40 -12.95 14.11
C THR A 33 26.36 -12.31 13.18
N ARG A 34 26.04 -11.04 13.40
CA ARG A 34 25.05 -10.30 12.60
C ARG A 34 25.59 -10.09 11.20
N THR A 35 25.42 -11.08 10.32
CA THR A 35 25.59 -10.89 8.88
C THR A 35 24.34 -10.17 8.38
N GLY A 36 24.48 -8.90 8.02
CA GLY A 36 23.38 -8.08 7.53
C GLY A 36 23.88 -6.95 6.65
N CYS A 37 22.96 -6.22 6.02
CA CYS A 37 23.31 -4.99 5.33
C CYS A 37 23.77 -3.93 6.34
N SER A 38 24.83 -3.21 6.02
CA SER A 38 25.26 -2.05 6.79
C SER A 38 24.45 -0.82 6.36
N TYR A 39 24.02 -0.02 7.32
CA TYR A 39 23.38 1.26 7.06
C TYR A 39 23.92 2.34 7.99
N THR A 40 24.36 3.45 7.41
CA THR A 40 24.75 4.62 8.17
C THR A 40 23.52 5.49 8.41
N TRP A 41 23.08 5.54 9.67
CA TRP A 41 21.99 6.39 10.13
C TRP A 41 22.24 7.85 9.73
N GLN A 42 21.26 8.51 9.16
CA GLN A 42 21.34 9.90 8.73
C GLN A 42 20.49 10.81 9.61
N GLN A 43 20.66 12.11 9.40
CA GLN A 43 19.80 13.11 10.01
C GLN A 43 18.35 12.93 9.54
N GLY A 44 17.41 12.89 10.49
CA GLY A 44 15.97 12.77 10.22
C GLY A 44 15.46 11.34 10.10
N ASP A 45 16.32 10.34 10.23
CA ASP A 45 15.90 8.94 10.20
C ASP A 45 15.10 8.57 11.47
N TYR A 46 14.16 7.66 11.28
CA TYR A 46 13.36 7.01 12.31
C TYR A 46 12.96 5.61 11.83
N TRP A 47 12.58 4.72 12.74
CA TRP A 47 12.40 3.30 12.43
C TRP A 47 11.28 3.04 11.43
N GLU A 48 10.17 3.77 11.52
CA GLU A 48 9.04 3.67 10.61
C GLU A 48 9.40 4.10 9.18
N PHE A 49 10.32 5.06 9.02
CA PHE A 49 10.83 5.43 7.70
C PHE A 49 11.64 4.29 7.07
N LEU A 50 12.54 3.67 7.83
CA LEU A 50 13.32 2.53 7.33
C LEU A 50 12.41 1.33 7.02
N ALA A 51 11.47 1.02 7.91
CA ALA A 51 10.51 -0.06 7.71
C ALA A 51 9.69 0.16 6.43
N TRP A 52 9.12 1.35 6.25
CA TRP A 52 8.35 1.67 5.04
C TRP A 52 9.21 1.55 3.78
N ALA A 53 10.42 2.10 3.79
CA ALA A 53 11.29 2.06 2.62
C ALA A 53 11.69 0.63 2.23
N LEU A 54 12.02 -0.19 3.23
CA LEU A 54 12.68 -1.47 3.02
C LEU A 54 11.73 -2.68 3.05
N LEU A 55 10.64 -2.59 3.80
CA LEU A 55 9.69 -3.67 4.05
C LEU A 55 8.30 -3.38 3.48
N ASP A 56 8.05 -2.16 2.99
CA ASP A 56 6.74 -1.72 2.45
C ASP A 56 5.63 -1.66 3.53
N ASP A 57 6.01 -1.56 4.81
CA ASP A 57 5.12 -1.42 5.96
C ASP A 57 5.77 -0.62 7.10
N THR A 58 4.96 -0.02 7.99
CA THR A 58 5.48 0.70 9.18
C THR A 58 5.45 -0.14 10.45
N ASP A 59 4.67 -1.22 10.48
CA ASP A 59 4.44 -2.03 11.68
C ASP A 59 5.69 -2.84 12.08
N SER A 60 6.59 -3.07 11.12
CA SER A 60 7.87 -3.74 11.31
C SER A 60 8.95 -2.82 11.91
N ALA A 61 8.65 -1.55 12.19
CA ALA A 61 9.61 -0.58 12.76
C ALA A 61 10.24 -1.06 14.07
N ASP A 62 9.41 -1.53 15.01
CA ASP A 62 9.88 -2.03 16.32
C ASP A 62 10.78 -3.26 16.14
N ALA A 63 10.40 -4.17 15.25
CA ALA A 63 11.18 -5.35 14.94
C ALA A 63 12.53 -4.98 14.32
N LEU A 64 12.56 -3.96 13.45
CA LEU A 64 13.78 -3.46 12.86
C LEU A 64 14.70 -2.83 13.92
N ALA A 65 14.17 -2.01 14.82
CA ALA A 65 14.90 -1.41 15.92
C ALA A 65 15.57 -2.47 16.81
N VAL A 66 14.79 -3.45 17.26
CA VAL A 66 15.25 -4.55 18.12
C VAL A 66 16.32 -5.37 17.42
N THR A 67 16.12 -5.67 16.13
CA THR A 67 17.08 -6.46 15.36
C THR A 67 18.39 -5.70 15.12
N ALA A 68 18.32 -4.38 14.98
CA ALA A 68 19.50 -3.50 14.94
C ALA A 68 20.18 -3.34 16.32
N GLY A 69 19.54 -3.77 17.41
CA GLY A 69 20.09 -3.68 18.78
C GLY A 69 19.68 -2.43 19.54
N TYR A 70 18.57 -1.80 19.15
CA TYR A 70 17.99 -0.62 19.79
C TYR A 70 16.64 -0.97 20.41
N THR A 71 16.17 -0.16 21.37
CA THR A 71 14.74 -0.17 21.72
C THR A 71 13.96 0.66 20.69
N PRO A 72 12.67 0.38 20.47
CA PRO A 72 11.86 1.15 19.51
C PRO A 72 11.86 2.66 19.72
N GLU A 73 11.99 3.11 20.97
CA GLU A 73 11.98 4.52 21.35
C GLU A 73 13.35 5.19 21.23
N THR A 74 14.41 4.42 20.94
CA THR A 74 15.78 4.92 20.87
C THR A 74 16.25 4.99 19.43
N PHE A 75 16.73 6.17 19.02
CA PHE A 75 17.27 6.40 17.68
C PHE A 75 18.81 6.49 17.72
N PRO A 76 19.52 5.84 16.77
CA PRO A 76 20.94 6.06 16.58
C PRO A 76 21.27 7.54 16.31
N SER A 77 22.49 7.96 16.64
CA SER A 77 22.95 9.30 16.23
C SER A 77 23.31 9.30 14.74
N PRO A 78 23.14 10.41 14.01
CA PRO A 78 23.61 10.52 12.63
C PRO A 78 25.09 10.13 12.51
N GLY A 79 25.42 9.31 11.50
CA GLY A 79 26.73 8.70 11.30
C GLY A 79 26.93 7.36 12.01
N THR A 80 25.98 6.92 12.84
CA THR A 80 26.05 5.59 13.47
C THR A 80 25.77 4.50 12.45
N GLU A 81 26.64 3.51 12.37
CA GLU A 81 26.44 2.32 11.55
C GLU A 81 25.54 1.32 12.28
N ILE A 82 24.45 0.90 11.64
CA ILE A 82 23.54 -0.13 12.13
C ILE A 82 23.51 -1.31 11.16
N THR A 83 23.13 -2.48 11.68
CA THR A 83 22.94 -3.68 10.86
C THR A 83 21.45 -3.90 10.60
N ILE A 84 21.08 -3.93 9.32
CA ILE A 84 19.73 -4.25 8.85
C ILE A 84 19.68 -5.78 8.58
N PRO A 85 18.61 -6.48 8.97
CA PRO A 85 18.50 -7.95 8.87
C PRO A 85 18.20 -8.46 7.46
N PHE A 86 18.91 -7.94 6.47
CA PHE A 86 18.88 -8.43 5.10
C PHE A 86 20.16 -9.15 4.74
N SER A 87 20.06 -10.06 3.79
CA SER A 87 21.24 -10.75 3.30
C SER A 87 22.22 -9.74 2.67
N PRO A 88 23.55 -9.85 2.90
CA PRO A 88 24.52 -8.85 2.45
C PRO A 88 24.57 -8.63 0.92
N ASP A 89 24.10 -9.58 0.12
CA ASP A 89 23.93 -9.44 -1.33
C ASP A 89 22.87 -8.39 -1.71
N LEU A 90 21.98 -8.01 -0.78
CA LEU A 90 21.00 -6.94 -0.96
C LEU A 90 21.55 -5.56 -0.57
N GLN A 91 22.82 -5.41 -0.20
CA GLN A 91 23.40 -4.14 0.25
C GLN A 91 23.15 -3.01 -0.75
N GLU A 92 23.53 -3.19 -2.02
CA GLU A 92 23.38 -2.17 -3.06
C GLU A 92 21.90 -1.83 -3.31
N ALA A 93 21.02 -2.83 -3.31
CA ALA A 93 19.59 -2.65 -3.49
C ALA A 93 18.97 -1.87 -2.33
N ALA A 94 19.32 -2.20 -1.08
CA ALA A 94 18.88 -1.48 0.11
C ALA A 94 19.36 -0.02 0.10
N GLU A 95 20.61 0.24 -0.28
CA GLU A 95 21.13 1.61 -0.41
C GLU A 95 20.41 2.42 -1.48
N LYS A 96 20.15 1.83 -2.66
CA LYS A 96 19.35 2.48 -3.71
C LYS A 96 17.93 2.78 -3.22
N ARG A 97 17.28 1.80 -2.58
CA ARG A 97 15.95 1.95 -2.00
C ARG A 97 15.90 3.08 -0.97
N MET A 98 16.85 3.14 -0.04
CA MET A 98 16.89 4.19 0.98
C MET A 98 17.10 5.58 0.38
N ARG A 99 17.92 5.70 -0.68
CA ARG A 99 18.07 6.98 -1.40
C ARG A 99 16.81 7.38 -2.14
N ALA A 100 16.17 6.44 -2.85
CA ALA A 100 14.89 6.67 -3.50
C ALA A 100 13.81 7.07 -2.48
N ALA A 101 13.77 6.43 -1.31
CA ALA A 101 12.81 6.70 -0.26
C ALA A 101 12.88 8.13 0.29
N ARG A 102 14.09 8.69 0.41
CA ARG A 102 14.27 10.10 0.79
C ARG A 102 13.72 11.05 -0.26
N LEU A 103 13.96 10.76 -1.54
CA LEU A 103 13.42 11.57 -2.63
C LEU A 103 11.89 11.54 -2.63
N VAL A 104 11.27 10.39 -2.35
CA VAL A 104 9.81 10.30 -2.16
C VAL A 104 9.33 11.12 -0.97
N GLN A 105 10.04 11.10 0.16
CA GLN A 105 9.70 11.94 1.31
C GLN A 105 9.75 13.43 0.96
N LEU A 106 10.82 13.88 0.29
CA LEU A 106 10.95 15.25 -0.21
C LEU A 106 9.85 15.61 -1.21
N ALA A 107 9.49 14.69 -2.09
CA ALA A 107 8.41 14.89 -3.04
C ALA A 107 7.05 15.03 -2.34
N THR A 108 6.81 14.26 -1.28
CA THR A 108 5.58 14.31 -0.49
C THR A 108 5.40 15.68 0.16
N ASP A 109 6.47 16.25 0.73
CA ASP A 109 6.45 17.58 1.33
C ASP A 109 6.17 18.70 0.30
N LEU A 110 6.58 18.49 -0.95
CA LEU A 110 6.42 19.47 -2.03
C LEU A 110 5.12 19.32 -2.83
N LYS A 111 4.34 18.25 -2.62
CA LYS A 111 3.21 17.88 -3.49
C LYS A 111 2.23 19.03 -3.74
N GLU A 112 1.89 19.78 -2.68
CA GLU A 112 0.94 20.90 -2.74
C GLU A 112 1.62 22.26 -3.05
N GLU A 113 2.93 22.38 -2.79
CA GLU A 113 3.65 23.65 -2.89
C GLU A 113 4.37 23.84 -4.23
N ASN A 114 4.99 22.76 -4.74
CA ASN A 114 5.80 22.79 -5.94
C ASN A 114 5.73 21.44 -6.67
N ARG A 115 4.73 21.32 -7.53
CA ARG A 115 4.46 20.11 -8.32
C ARG A 115 5.61 19.74 -9.26
N GLU A 116 6.30 20.72 -9.83
CA GLU A 116 7.45 20.47 -10.73
C GLU A 116 8.58 19.76 -9.98
N ARG A 117 8.98 20.29 -8.82
CA ARG A 117 10.01 19.66 -7.98
C ARG A 117 9.55 18.34 -7.37
N CYS A 118 8.27 18.20 -7.05
CA CYS A 118 7.68 16.93 -6.64
C CYS A 118 7.90 15.86 -7.73
N MET A 119 7.53 16.18 -8.98
CA MET A 119 7.72 15.30 -10.13
C MET A 119 9.20 14.97 -10.39
N GLU A 120 10.10 15.95 -10.27
CA GLU A 120 11.55 15.74 -10.41
C GLU A 120 12.06 14.71 -9.40
N HIS A 121 11.73 14.87 -8.11
CA HIS A 121 12.18 13.95 -7.06
C HIS A 121 11.59 12.55 -7.22
N LEU A 122 10.31 12.42 -7.57
CA LEU A 122 9.71 11.10 -7.84
C LEU A 122 10.35 10.41 -9.05
N THR A 123 10.66 11.18 -10.10
CA THR A 123 11.33 10.65 -11.29
C THR A 123 12.73 10.16 -10.97
N GLU A 124 13.50 10.94 -10.19
CA GLU A 124 14.82 10.54 -9.72
C GLU A 124 14.75 9.29 -8.81
N ALA A 125 13.75 9.22 -7.93
CA ALA A 125 13.52 8.05 -7.08
C ALA A 125 13.25 6.78 -7.90
N HIS A 126 12.40 6.89 -8.95
CA HIS A 126 12.14 5.79 -9.87
C HIS A 126 13.39 5.36 -10.64
N GLN A 127 14.24 6.30 -11.07
CA GLN A 127 15.50 5.97 -11.74
C GLN A 127 16.49 5.24 -10.83
N LEU A 128 16.52 5.57 -9.53
CA LEU A 128 17.37 4.91 -8.55
C LEU A 128 16.91 3.48 -8.23
N ASP A 129 15.60 3.27 -8.09
CA ASP A 129 15.02 1.95 -7.90
C ASP A 129 13.78 1.73 -8.81
N PRO A 130 14.00 1.29 -10.07
CA PRO A 130 12.91 1.06 -11.00
C PRO A 130 11.95 -0.05 -10.58
N ALA A 131 12.38 -0.94 -9.70
CA ALA A 131 11.55 -2.01 -9.18
C ALA A 131 10.63 -1.51 -8.05
N TRP A 132 10.89 -0.36 -7.42
CA TRP A 132 10.05 0.17 -6.36
C TRP A 132 8.84 0.92 -6.91
N SER A 133 7.64 0.50 -6.51
CA SER A 133 6.39 0.98 -7.10
C SER A 133 5.87 2.28 -6.52
N VAL A 134 6.39 2.72 -5.38
CA VAL A 134 5.87 3.93 -4.69
C VAL A 134 6.07 5.19 -5.54
N PRO A 135 7.27 5.50 -6.06
CA PRO A 135 7.43 6.71 -6.88
C PRO A 135 6.55 6.69 -8.12
N VAL A 136 6.43 5.53 -8.78
CA VAL A 136 5.57 5.36 -9.95
C VAL A 136 4.11 5.55 -9.60
N THR A 137 3.65 5.03 -8.46
CA THR A 137 2.28 5.21 -7.98
C THR A 137 1.98 6.70 -7.76
N ASP A 138 2.89 7.43 -7.12
CA ASP A 138 2.71 8.86 -6.88
C ASP A 138 2.73 9.67 -8.18
N ILE A 139 3.63 9.34 -9.12
CA ILE A 139 3.66 9.92 -10.46
C ILE A 139 2.34 9.66 -11.19
N THR A 140 1.82 8.43 -11.14
CA THR A 140 0.56 8.06 -11.77
C THR A 140 -0.59 8.93 -11.26
N VAL A 141 -0.69 9.15 -9.94
CA VAL A 141 -1.70 10.05 -9.38
C VAL A 141 -1.56 11.46 -9.96
N LEU A 142 -0.34 11.98 -10.03
CA LEU A 142 -0.10 13.33 -10.54
C LEU A 142 -0.44 13.44 -12.04
N LEU A 143 -0.11 12.44 -12.85
CA LEU A 143 -0.46 12.39 -14.26
C LEU A 143 -1.97 12.30 -14.48
N MET A 144 -2.67 11.50 -13.68
CA MET A 144 -4.13 11.36 -13.76
C MET A 144 -4.85 12.68 -13.40
N GLU A 145 -4.38 13.41 -12.40
CA GLU A 145 -4.90 14.75 -12.06
C GLU A 145 -4.74 15.76 -13.20
N GLU A 146 -3.69 15.59 -14.03
CA GLU A 146 -3.43 16.39 -15.23
C GLU A 146 -4.19 15.89 -16.48
N GLY A 147 -4.95 14.80 -16.37
CA GLY A 147 -5.63 14.17 -17.49
C GLY A 147 -4.71 13.39 -18.44
N ARG A 148 -3.46 13.14 -18.04
CA ARG A 148 -2.44 12.40 -18.80
C ARG A 148 -2.47 10.91 -18.47
N THR A 149 -3.67 10.31 -18.55
CA THR A 149 -3.92 8.92 -18.15
C THR A 149 -3.12 7.91 -18.96
N ASP A 150 -2.90 8.15 -20.26
CA ASP A 150 -2.15 7.23 -21.13
C ASP A 150 -0.68 7.10 -20.68
N GLU A 151 -0.02 8.22 -20.37
CA GLU A 151 1.34 8.23 -19.84
C GLU A 151 1.40 7.54 -18.46
N ALA A 152 0.37 7.73 -17.64
CA ALA A 152 0.27 7.08 -16.34
C ALA A 152 0.16 5.56 -16.47
N LEU A 153 -0.59 5.07 -17.47
CA LEU A 153 -0.74 3.64 -17.76
C LEU A 153 0.56 3.03 -18.29
N GLU A 154 1.26 3.70 -19.20
CA GLU A 154 2.55 3.23 -19.72
C GLU A 154 3.58 3.02 -18.61
N LEU A 155 3.63 3.94 -17.63
CA LEU A 155 4.55 3.83 -16.50
C LEU A 155 4.14 2.74 -15.51
N LEU A 156 2.83 2.57 -15.27
CA LEU A 156 2.32 1.68 -14.24
C LEU A 156 2.24 0.21 -14.69
N ALA A 157 1.97 -0.04 -15.98
CA ALA A 157 1.73 -1.38 -16.53
C ALA A 157 2.85 -2.40 -16.24
N PRO A 158 4.16 -2.08 -16.29
CA PRO A 158 5.22 -3.02 -15.94
C PRO A 158 5.19 -3.49 -14.48
N LEU A 159 4.52 -2.74 -13.61
CA LEU A 159 4.42 -3.01 -12.18
C LEU A 159 3.08 -3.65 -11.79
N SER A 160 2.24 -4.06 -12.75
CA SER A 160 0.89 -4.61 -12.52
C SER A 160 0.84 -5.85 -11.63
N HIS A 161 1.95 -6.58 -11.50
CA HIS A 161 2.09 -7.73 -10.58
C HIS A 161 2.19 -7.32 -9.10
N LYS A 162 2.24 -6.03 -8.80
CA LYS A 162 2.30 -5.49 -7.43
C LYS A 162 0.93 -5.00 -6.99
N THR A 163 0.63 -5.20 -5.70
CA THR A 163 -0.69 -4.92 -5.12
C THR A 163 -1.21 -3.51 -5.42
N VAL A 164 -0.44 -2.46 -5.13
CA VAL A 164 -0.91 -1.07 -5.29
C VAL A 164 -1.07 -0.68 -6.78
N PRO A 165 -0.07 -0.91 -7.66
CA PRO A 165 -0.26 -0.73 -9.10
C PRO A 165 -1.46 -1.49 -9.67
N ALA A 166 -1.65 -2.75 -9.28
CA ALA A 166 -2.79 -3.56 -9.70
C ALA A 166 -4.12 -2.90 -9.30
N MET A 167 -4.24 -2.39 -8.08
CA MET A 167 -5.45 -1.69 -7.64
C MET A 167 -5.72 -0.42 -8.46
N ILE A 168 -4.68 0.35 -8.80
CA ILE A 168 -4.85 1.58 -9.60
C ILE A 168 -5.27 1.23 -11.02
N LEU A 169 -4.63 0.25 -11.65
CA LEU A 169 -5.02 -0.26 -12.97
C LEU A 169 -6.46 -0.75 -12.98
N ALA A 170 -6.85 -1.50 -11.94
CA ALA A 170 -8.23 -1.95 -11.80
C ALA A 170 -9.23 -0.78 -11.73
N GLY A 171 -8.87 0.28 -11.01
CA GLY A 171 -9.66 1.50 -10.92
C GLY A 171 -9.83 2.21 -12.27
N ILE A 172 -8.74 2.32 -13.04
CA ILE A 172 -8.76 2.92 -14.37
C ILE A 172 -9.61 2.08 -15.34
N ASP A 173 -9.42 0.76 -15.35
CA ASP A 173 -10.21 -0.15 -16.16
C ASP A 173 -11.70 -0.06 -15.84
N TRP A 174 -12.05 -0.03 -14.55
CA TRP A 174 -13.42 0.11 -14.11
C TRP A 174 -14.05 1.42 -14.60
N GLN A 175 -13.33 2.54 -14.49
CA GLN A 175 -13.79 3.85 -14.98
C GLN A 175 -14.01 3.87 -16.49
N ASN A 176 -13.18 3.15 -17.24
CA ASN A 176 -13.27 3.03 -18.69
C ASN A 176 -14.33 2.00 -19.15
N GLY A 177 -15.02 1.35 -18.21
CA GLY A 177 -15.99 0.30 -18.50
C GLY A 177 -15.36 -1.05 -18.89
N ASN A 178 -14.03 -1.17 -18.81
CA ASN A 178 -13.30 -2.43 -18.97
C ASN A 178 -13.44 -3.30 -17.72
N THR A 179 -14.65 -3.86 -17.53
CA THR A 179 -14.96 -4.68 -16.36
C THR A 179 -14.05 -5.90 -16.25
N GLN A 180 -13.67 -6.50 -17.37
CA GLN A 180 -12.81 -7.68 -17.39
C GLN A 180 -11.38 -7.34 -16.92
N GLY A 181 -10.78 -6.27 -17.47
CA GLY A 181 -9.46 -5.81 -17.01
C GLY A 181 -9.45 -5.41 -15.54
N ALA A 182 -10.53 -4.77 -15.06
CA ALA A 182 -10.66 -4.44 -13.64
C ALA A 182 -10.61 -5.68 -12.75
N LEU A 183 -11.30 -6.76 -13.15
CA LEU A 183 -11.30 -8.03 -12.43
C LEU A 183 -9.95 -8.75 -12.49
N GLU A 184 -9.26 -8.70 -13.62
CA GLU A 184 -7.92 -9.28 -13.80
C GLU A 184 -6.91 -8.59 -12.87
N HIS A 185 -6.87 -7.26 -12.87
CA HIS A 185 -6.00 -6.50 -11.99
C HIS A 185 -6.38 -6.65 -10.50
N LEU A 186 -7.66 -6.75 -10.16
CA LEU A 186 -8.06 -7.08 -8.78
C LEU A 186 -7.61 -8.47 -8.35
N ALA A 187 -7.58 -9.45 -9.26
CA ALA A 187 -7.07 -10.78 -8.94
C ALA A 187 -5.58 -10.73 -8.55
N GLU A 188 -4.77 -9.93 -9.27
CA GLU A 188 -3.36 -9.69 -8.91
C GLU A 188 -3.24 -9.04 -7.52
N ALA A 189 -4.03 -7.99 -7.23
CA ALA A 189 -4.03 -7.33 -5.93
C ALA A 189 -4.45 -8.23 -4.76
N LEU A 190 -5.29 -9.24 -5.02
CA LEU A 190 -5.79 -10.19 -4.04
C LEU A 190 -4.93 -11.45 -3.89
N SER A 191 -3.88 -11.60 -4.71
CA SER A 191 -3.04 -12.81 -4.76
C SER A 191 -2.13 -12.99 -3.54
N VAL A 192 -1.93 -11.94 -2.76
CA VAL A 192 -1.11 -11.95 -1.53
C VAL A 192 -1.85 -12.58 -0.35
N GLU A 193 -1.10 -13.13 0.62
CA GLU A 193 -1.68 -13.80 1.80
C GLU A 193 -2.62 -12.89 2.60
N ARG A 194 -2.20 -11.62 2.78
CA ARG A 194 -2.98 -10.57 3.44
C ARG A 194 -3.20 -9.40 2.47
N PRO A 195 -4.27 -9.45 1.64
CA PRO A 195 -4.60 -8.36 0.73
C PRO A 195 -4.96 -7.10 1.49
N LYS A 196 -4.65 -5.94 0.89
CA LYS A 196 -5.02 -4.65 1.48
C LYS A 196 -6.56 -4.52 1.60
N PRO A 197 -7.08 -3.92 2.67
CA PRO A 197 -8.51 -3.67 2.87
C PRO A 197 -9.19 -3.01 1.65
N GLU A 198 -8.50 -2.09 0.99
CA GLU A 198 -8.96 -1.38 -0.19
C GLU A 198 -9.16 -2.31 -1.39
N ALA A 199 -8.27 -3.29 -1.57
CA ALA A 199 -8.40 -4.29 -2.65
C ALA A 199 -9.62 -5.19 -2.42
N LEU A 200 -9.86 -5.61 -1.17
CA LEU A 200 -11.05 -6.38 -0.79
C LEU A 200 -12.33 -5.54 -1.02
N ALA A 201 -12.34 -4.28 -0.61
CA ALA A 201 -13.47 -3.39 -0.82
C ALA A 201 -13.77 -3.20 -2.32
N ALA A 202 -12.75 -2.91 -3.12
CA ALA A 202 -12.88 -2.71 -4.57
C ALA A 202 -13.42 -3.97 -5.25
N ALA A 203 -12.87 -5.15 -4.93
CA ALA A 203 -13.36 -6.42 -5.47
C ALA A 203 -14.80 -6.71 -5.06
N GLY A 204 -15.15 -6.48 -3.79
CA GLY A 204 -16.51 -6.64 -3.31
C GLY A 204 -17.52 -5.77 -4.08
N ILE A 205 -17.17 -4.51 -4.34
CA ILE A 205 -18.00 -3.58 -5.10
C ILE A 205 -18.13 -4.04 -6.55
N VAL A 206 -17.02 -4.33 -7.23
CA VAL A 206 -17.04 -4.76 -8.64
C VAL A 206 -17.85 -6.04 -8.79
N TRP A 207 -17.60 -7.05 -7.96
CA TRP A 207 -18.36 -8.31 -7.99
C TRP A 207 -19.85 -8.13 -7.68
N THR A 208 -20.21 -7.18 -6.81
CA THR A 208 -21.64 -6.87 -6.59
C THR A 208 -22.28 -6.34 -7.86
N VAL A 209 -21.63 -5.40 -8.55
CA VAL A 209 -22.17 -4.79 -9.77
C VAL A 209 -22.23 -5.79 -10.93
N THR A 210 -21.27 -6.71 -11.01
CA THR A 210 -21.23 -7.74 -12.07
C THR A 210 -22.08 -8.98 -11.74
N GLY A 211 -22.80 -9.00 -10.61
CA GLY A 211 -23.65 -10.12 -10.21
C GLY A 211 -22.90 -11.34 -9.66
N ASN A 212 -21.61 -11.23 -9.36
CA ASN A 212 -20.86 -12.27 -8.65
C ASN A 212 -21.07 -12.14 -7.13
N THR A 213 -22.28 -12.46 -6.67
CA THR A 213 -22.68 -12.31 -5.27
C THR A 213 -21.80 -13.12 -4.31
N SER A 214 -21.39 -14.33 -4.68
CA SER A 214 -20.55 -15.19 -3.84
C SER A 214 -19.15 -14.61 -3.63
N GLY A 215 -18.53 -14.10 -4.71
CA GLY A 215 -17.28 -13.37 -4.65
C GLY A 215 -17.39 -12.13 -3.76
N ALA A 216 -18.43 -11.31 -3.99
CA ALA A 216 -18.65 -10.08 -3.24
C ALA A 216 -18.79 -10.33 -1.73
N VAL A 217 -19.62 -11.29 -1.33
CA VAL A 217 -19.80 -11.67 0.09
C VAL A 217 -18.49 -12.15 0.70
N THR A 218 -17.69 -12.90 -0.05
CA THR A 218 -16.39 -13.39 0.44
C THR A 218 -15.40 -12.25 0.68
N ALA A 219 -15.30 -11.31 -0.24
CA ALA A 219 -14.45 -10.12 -0.09
C ALA A 219 -14.88 -9.26 1.11
N PHE A 220 -16.17 -8.92 1.21
CA PHE A 220 -16.67 -8.10 2.30
C PHE A 220 -16.54 -8.77 3.67
N ARG A 221 -16.73 -10.09 3.74
CA ARG A 221 -16.50 -10.83 5.00
C ARG A 221 -15.05 -10.72 5.46
N ARG A 222 -14.09 -11.00 4.56
CA ARG A 222 -12.65 -10.89 4.88
C ARG A 222 -12.29 -9.47 5.35
N LEU A 223 -12.85 -8.44 4.71
CA LEU A 223 -12.65 -7.04 5.09
C LEU A 223 -13.24 -6.70 6.46
N LEU A 224 -14.37 -7.31 6.85
CA LEU A 224 -15.00 -7.10 8.15
C LEU A 224 -14.35 -7.90 9.28
N GLU A 225 -13.71 -9.02 8.95
CA GLU A 225 -12.94 -9.84 9.88
C GLU A 225 -11.56 -9.23 10.20
N ASP A 226 -11.07 -8.33 9.35
CA ASP A 226 -9.84 -7.57 9.58
C ASP A 226 -10.07 -6.47 10.65
N PRO A 227 -9.44 -6.58 11.84
CA PRO A 227 -9.61 -5.61 12.91
C PRO A 227 -9.00 -4.24 12.56
N ASP A 228 -7.97 -4.24 11.71
CA ASP A 228 -7.18 -3.06 11.34
C ASP A 228 -7.72 -2.37 10.09
N ALA A 229 -8.72 -2.98 9.43
CA ALA A 229 -9.38 -2.38 8.28
C ALA A 229 -10.02 -1.01 8.63
N PRO A 230 -9.82 0.02 7.77
CA PRO A 230 -10.42 1.33 7.94
C PRO A 230 -11.93 1.28 8.17
N ALA A 231 -12.42 2.08 9.12
CA ALA A 231 -13.83 2.08 9.51
C ALA A 231 -14.76 2.41 8.33
N GLU A 232 -14.34 3.29 7.44
CA GLU A 232 -15.06 3.70 6.24
C GLU A 232 -15.25 2.54 5.27
N LEU A 233 -14.23 1.70 5.11
CA LEU A 233 -14.29 0.51 4.25
C LEU A 233 -15.19 -0.56 4.87
N ARG A 234 -15.13 -0.75 6.19
CA ARG A 234 -16.04 -1.65 6.91
C ARG A 234 -17.50 -1.20 6.81
N VAL A 235 -17.78 0.10 6.96
CA VAL A 235 -19.13 0.66 6.76
C VAL A 235 -19.60 0.41 5.33
N THR A 236 -18.73 0.64 4.34
CA THR A 236 -19.02 0.35 2.93
C THR A 236 -19.38 -1.13 2.75
N ALA A 237 -18.56 -2.04 3.28
CA ALA A 237 -18.78 -3.48 3.21
C ALA A 237 -20.12 -3.90 3.83
N LEU A 238 -20.50 -3.31 4.98
CA LEU A 238 -21.80 -3.55 5.62
C LEU A 238 -22.96 -3.07 4.74
N GLN A 239 -22.86 -1.87 4.16
CA GLN A 239 -23.91 -1.33 3.28
C GLN A 239 -24.17 -2.24 2.07
N TYR A 240 -23.11 -2.72 1.42
CA TYR A 240 -23.23 -3.64 0.29
C TYR A 240 -23.72 -5.03 0.72
N SER A 241 -23.29 -5.54 1.88
CA SER A 241 -23.76 -6.82 2.41
C SER A 241 -25.28 -6.80 2.67
N LEU A 242 -25.80 -5.71 3.26
CA LEU A 242 -27.25 -5.52 3.48
C LEU A 242 -28.02 -5.35 2.16
N TYR A 243 -27.41 -4.71 1.16
CA TYR A 243 -28.01 -4.62 -0.18
C TYR A 243 -28.15 -6.01 -0.81
N LEU A 244 -27.10 -6.83 -0.77
CA LEU A 244 -27.10 -8.19 -1.31
C LEU A 244 -28.11 -9.10 -0.60
N GLU A 245 -28.24 -8.99 0.72
CA GLU A 245 -29.23 -9.75 1.49
C GLU A 245 -30.66 -9.44 1.01
N ARG A 246 -30.98 -8.17 0.78
CA ARG A 246 -32.31 -7.75 0.28
C ARG A 246 -32.60 -8.24 -1.13
N GLU A 247 -31.60 -8.26 -2.01
CA GLU A 247 -31.73 -8.80 -3.38
C GLU A 247 -31.93 -10.32 -3.37
N LEU A 248 -31.24 -11.05 -2.48
CA LEU A 248 -31.46 -12.49 -2.32
C LEU A 248 -32.85 -12.81 -1.77
N ASP A 249 -33.31 -12.04 -0.78
CA ASP A 249 -34.65 -12.14 -0.22
C ASP A 249 -35.76 -11.84 -1.23
N SER A 250 -35.54 -10.86 -2.12
CA SER A 250 -36.51 -10.50 -3.16
C SER A 250 -36.57 -11.57 -4.25
N ALA A 251 -35.42 -12.10 -4.68
CA ALA A 251 -35.33 -13.20 -5.63
C ALA A 251 -35.94 -14.50 -5.10
N GLY A 252 -35.79 -14.79 -3.80
CA GLY A 252 -36.40 -15.95 -3.16
C GLY A 252 -37.93 -15.88 -3.06
N ARG A 253 -38.50 -14.67 -3.00
CA ARG A 253 -39.96 -14.45 -2.94
C ARG A 253 -40.64 -14.49 -4.30
N THR A 254 -39.93 -14.24 -5.40
CA THR A 254 -40.49 -14.32 -6.76
C THR A 254 -40.45 -15.72 -7.37
N ALA A 255 -39.71 -16.65 -6.75
CA ALA A 255 -39.59 -18.04 -7.19
C ALA A 255 -40.58 -19.02 -6.54
N ASN A 256 -41.44 -18.55 -5.64
CA ASN A 256 -42.53 -19.30 -4.98
C ASN A 256 -43.90 -18.74 -5.40
#